data_AF-A0A6G1R9E2-F1
#
_entry.id   AF-A0A6G1R9E2-F1
#
_cell.length_a   1.000
_cell.length_b   1.000
_cell.length_c   1.000
_cell.angle_alpha   90.00
_cell.angle_beta   90.00
_cell.angle_gamma   90.00
#
_symmetry.space_group_name_H-M   'P 1'
#
loop_
_entity.id
_entity.type
_entity.pdbx_description
1 polymer ?
#
loop_
_entity_poly.entity_id
_entity_poly.type
_entity_poly.pdbx_seq_one_letter_code
_entity_poly.pdbx_strand_id
1 'polypeptide(L)'
;AQRWGSGGVFLGFPWQLLNCQGLGEVKVTACLVWKDWPHRVHPHGLVGKDCSNGLCQVVIKPHTNPKHSFSNLGIQCVKKKEIEAAIEKKLQLGIDPFKAGSLKNHQEVDMNVVRICFQASYTDGAGRTQRLSPVLSEPIFDKKSTNTSELRICRMNKESGPCTGGEELYLLCDKVQKGTRR
;
A
#
# COMPACT_ATOMS: atom_id res chain seq x y z
N ALA A 1 3.04 9.52 5.85
CA ALA A 1 2.22 8.59 5.04
C ALA A 1 2.78 8.53 3.62
N GLN A 2 2.92 7.32 3.06
CA GLN A 2 3.42 7.17 1.69
C GLN A 2 2.32 7.44 0.67
N ARG A 3 2.66 7.66 -0.60
CA ARG A 3 1.66 7.92 -1.64
C ARG A 3 2.01 7.29 -2.99
N TRP A 4 0.99 6.92 -3.76
CA TRP A 4 1.15 6.36 -5.11
C TRP A 4 0.60 7.27 -6.22
N GLY A 5 1.18 7.20 -7.43
CA GLY A 5 0.80 8.03 -8.58
C GLY A 5 1.32 7.47 -9.91
N SER A 6 1.22 8.24 -11.00
CA SER A 6 1.55 7.79 -12.38
C SER A 6 2.97 7.26 -12.59
N GLY A 7 3.90 7.54 -11.66
CA GLY A 7 5.31 7.10 -11.73
C GLY A 7 5.65 5.87 -10.89
N GLY A 8 4.66 5.12 -10.42
CA GLY A 8 4.87 4.04 -9.43
C GLY A 8 5.07 4.59 -8.02
N VAL A 9 5.25 3.70 -7.04
CA VAL A 9 5.61 4.07 -5.67
C VAL A 9 7.08 3.74 -5.51
N PHE A 10 7.90 4.70 -5.12
CA PHE A 10 9.23 4.35 -4.61
C PHE A 10 9.05 3.81 -3.19
N LEU A 11 8.65 2.53 -3.08
CA LEU A 11 8.65 1.77 -1.83
C LEU A 11 10.09 1.34 -1.52
N GLY A 12 11.01 2.29 -1.49
CA GLY A 12 12.41 2.07 -1.19
C GLY A 12 12.66 1.91 0.31
N PHE A 13 11.91 1.05 1.00
CA PHE A 13 12.18 0.74 2.40
C PHE A 13 12.88 -0.59 2.52
N PRO A 14 14.14 -0.60 3.01
CA PRO A 14 14.78 -1.84 3.41
C PRO A 14 14.00 -2.41 4.58
N TRP A 15 13.57 -3.66 4.42
CA TRP A 15 13.06 -4.47 5.52
C TRP A 15 14.07 -5.56 5.83
N GLN A 16 14.07 -6.02 7.07
CA GLN A 16 15.04 -6.99 7.57
C GLN A 16 14.31 -8.13 8.27
N LEU A 17 14.70 -9.36 7.93
CA LEU A 17 14.33 -10.52 8.71
C LEU A 17 15.14 -10.53 10.01
N LEU A 18 14.47 -10.42 11.14
CA LEU A 18 15.06 -10.54 12.47
C LEU A 18 14.88 -11.97 12.98
N ASN A 19 15.83 -12.46 13.78
CA ASN A 19 15.78 -13.77 14.44
C ASN A 19 15.62 -14.98 13.49
N CYS A 20 16.06 -14.85 12.23
CA CYS A 20 15.94 -15.89 11.19
C CYS A 20 17.27 -16.56 10.81
N GLN A 21 18.36 -16.34 11.55
CA GLN A 21 19.71 -16.76 11.15
C GLN A 21 19.89 -18.28 11.06
N GLY A 22 19.10 -19.06 11.81
CA GLY A 22 19.09 -20.52 11.72
C GLY A 22 18.25 -21.10 10.57
N LEU A 23 17.62 -20.25 9.76
CA LEU A 23 16.76 -20.68 8.65
C LEU A 23 17.56 -20.68 7.33
N GLY A 24 17.40 -21.73 6.54
CA GLY A 24 18.05 -21.86 5.23
C GLY A 24 17.53 -20.81 4.24
N GLU A 25 16.25 -20.90 3.90
CA GLU A 25 15.57 -20.00 2.97
C GLU A 25 14.21 -19.57 3.54
N VAL A 26 13.88 -18.29 3.35
CA VAL A 26 12.61 -17.67 3.76
C VAL A 26 11.97 -17.04 2.54
N LYS A 27 10.79 -17.52 2.15
CA LYS A 27 9.96 -16.91 1.12
C LYS A 27 9.13 -15.78 1.75
N VAL A 28 9.27 -14.58 1.22
CA VAL A 28 8.49 -13.41 1.62
C VAL A 28 7.57 -12.99 0.48
N THR A 29 6.29 -12.86 0.80
CA THR A 29 5.23 -12.42 -0.11
C THR A 29 4.69 -11.08 0.38
N ALA A 30 4.72 -10.08 -0.49
CA ALA A 30 4.08 -8.79 -0.28
C ALA A 30 2.77 -8.72 -1.08
N CYS A 31 1.70 -8.26 -0.45
CA CYS A 31 0.41 -8.02 -1.09
C CYS A 31 -0.25 -6.74 -0.53
N LEU A 32 -1.28 -6.23 -1.20
CA LEU A 32 -2.03 -5.07 -0.72
C LEU A 32 -3.25 -5.49 0.09
N VAL A 33 -3.48 -4.81 1.20
CA VAL A 33 -4.62 -5.02 2.11
C VAL A 33 -5.28 -3.69 2.48
N TRP A 34 -6.48 -3.77 3.04
CA TRP A 34 -7.23 -2.64 3.54
C TRP A 34 -6.49 -1.92 4.68
N LYS A 35 -6.69 -0.61 4.77
CA LYS A 35 -6.09 0.23 5.82
C LYS A 35 -6.52 -0.19 7.22
N ASP A 36 -7.81 -0.46 7.39
CA ASP A 36 -8.44 -0.71 8.68
C ASP A 36 -8.78 -2.21 8.86
N TRP A 37 -8.94 -2.65 10.11
CA TRP A 37 -9.29 -4.04 10.44
C TRP A 37 -10.63 -4.41 9.77
N PRO A 38 -10.79 -5.61 9.16
CA PRO A 38 -9.95 -6.81 9.31
C PRO A 38 -8.83 -6.97 8.27
N HIS A 39 -8.33 -5.90 7.66
CA HIS A 39 -7.22 -5.95 6.69
C HIS A 39 -7.44 -6.94 5.54
N ARG A 40 -8.66 -6.92 4.98
CA ARG A 40 -9.01 -7.73 3.80
C ARG A 40 -8.06 -7.45 2.65
N VAL A 41 -7.92 -8.41 1.76
CA VAL A 41 -7.14 -8.23 0.54
C VAL A 41 -7.69 -7.06 -0.26
N HIS A 42 -6.82 -6.14 -0.64
CA HIS A 42 -7.18 -4.99 -1.44
C HIS A 42 -7.27 -5.38 -2.92
N PRO A 43 -8.21 -4.86 -3.72
CA PRO A 43 -8.35 -5.22 -5.13
C PRO A 43 -7.17 -4.74 -6.00
N HIS A 44 -6.59 -3.56 -5.73
CA HIS A 44 -5.33 -3.10 -6.37
C HIS A 44 -4.19 -4.11 -6.22
N GLY A 45 -3.28 -4.16 -7.19
CA GLY A 45 -2.13 -5.07 -7.19
C GLY A 45 -0.79 -4.33 -7.07
N LEU A 46 0.22 -5.04 -6.56
CA LEU A 46 1.62 -4.61 -6.71
C LEU A 46 2.14 -5.00 -8.11
N VAL A 47 2.93 -4.12 -8.70
CA VAL A 47 3.64 -4.36 -9.97
C VAL A 47 5.09 -3.92 -9.82
N GLY A 48 6.00 -4.52 -10.56
CA GLY A 48 7.42 -4.22 -10.45
C GLY A 48 8.26 -5.48 -10.63
N LYS A 49 9.53 -5.38 -10.25
CA LYS A 49 10.45 -6.52 -10.25
C LYS A 49 9.96 -7.57 -9.24
N ASP A 50 10.01 -8.84 -9.63
CA ASP A 50 9.59 -9.98 -8.79
C ASP A 50 8.09 -9.99 -8.42
N CYS A 51 7.28 -9.23 -9.16
CA CYS A 51 5.84 -9.16 -8.97
C CYS A 51 5.05 -9.92 -10.03
N SER A 52 4.11 -10.75 -9.59
CA SER A 52 3.19 -11.50 -10.45
C SER A 52 1.80 -11.54 -9.80
N ASN A 53 0.74 -11.46 -10.63
CA ASN A 53 -0.65 -11.49 -10.17
C ASN A 53 -1.00 -10.47 -9.05
N GLY A 54 -0.34 -9.31 -9.03
CA GLY A 54 -0.61 -8.26 -8.03
C GLY A 54 0.09 -8.47 -6.69
N LEU A 55 1.05 -9.39 -6.62
CA LEU A 55 1.87 -9.71 -5.46
C LEU A 55 3.34 -9.57 -5.82
N CYS A 56 4.21 -9.39 -4.84
CA CYS A 56 5.65 -9.51 -5.04
C CYS A 56 6.20 -10.61 -4.14
N GLN A 57 6.98 -11.52 -4.69
CA GLN A 57 7.54 -12.67 -3.97
C GLN A 57 9.04 -12.70 -4.13
N VAL A 58 9.75 -12.85 -3.01
CA VAL A 58 11.21 -13.00 -3.00
C VAL A 58 11.61 -14.11 -2.04
N VAL A 59 12.71 -14.80 -2.36
CA VAL A 59 13.32 -15.79 -1.48
C VAL A 59 14.59 -15.18 -0.92
N ILE A 60 14.67 -15.12 0.41
CA ILE A 60 15.82 -14.59 1.13
C ILE A 60 16.57 -15.74 1.79
N LYS A 61 17.89 -15.63 1.80
CA LYS A 61 18.81 -16.48 2.57
C LYS A 61 19.28 -15.68 3.78
N PRO A 62 18.66 -15.83 4.96
CA PRO A 62 18.97 -14.98 6.11
C PRO A 62 20.42 -15.06 6.57
N HIS A 63 21.08 -16.19 6.31
CA HIS A 63 22.49 -16.45 6.65
C HIS A 63 23.47 -15.61 5.80
N THR A 64 23.15 -15.30 4.54
CA THR A 64 24.02 -14.46 3.68
C THR A 64 23.62 -13.00 3.69
N ASN A 65 22.32 -12.72 3.57
CA ASN A 65 21.81 -11.36 3.55
C ASN A 65 20.37 -11.31 4.09
N PRO A 66 20.18 -10.93 5.37
CA PRO A 66 18.85 -10.85 5.98
C PRO A 66 18.07 -9.59 5.58
N LYS A 67 18.68 -8.66 4.83
CA LYS A 67 18.08 -7.40 4.40
C LYS A 67 17.65 -7.48 2.95
N HIS A 68 16.45 -6.97 2.66
CA HIS A 68 15.96 -6.85 1.31
C HIS A 68 15.18 -5.54 1.13
N SER A 69 15.27 -4.99 -0.07
CA SER A 69 14.54 -3.79 -0.47
C SER A 69 13.85 -4.10 -1.79
N PHE A 70 12.55 -3.84 -1.87
CA PHE A 70 11.87 -3.91 -3.15
C PHE A 70 12.11 -2.60 -3.91
N SER A 71 12.93 -2.65 -4.96
CA SER A 71 13.14 -1.50 -5.84
C SER A 71 12.01 -1.39 -6.87
N ASN A 72 11.55 -0.16 -7.16
CA ASN A 72 10.64 0.14 -8.27
C ASN A 72 9.26 -0.57 -8.20
N LEU A 73 8.63 -0.59 -7.02
CA LEU A 73 7.27 -1.15 -6.87
C LEU A 73 6.16 -0.15 -7.24
N GLY A 74 5.44 -0.41 -8.32
CA GLY A 74 4.19 0.28 -8.62
C GLY A 74 2.97 -0.33 -7.90
N ILE A 75 1.91 0.48 -7.79
CA ILE A 75 0.57 0.00 -7.46
C ILE A 75 -0.28 0.11 -8.73
N GLN A 76 -0.77 -1.03 -9.21
CA GLN A 76 -1.72 -1.12 -10.31
C GLN A 76 -3.14 -0.97 -9.76
N CYS A 77 -3.78 0.14 -10.11
CA CYS A 77 -5.15 0.41 -9.75
C CYS A 77 -6.11 -0.45 -10.58
N VAL A 78 -7.15 -1.01 -9.96
CA VAL A 78 -8.24 -1.67 -10.66
C VAL A 78 -9.46 -0.76 -10.78
N LYS A 79 -10.29 -0.99 -11.79
CA LYS A 79 -11.56 -0.28 -11.97
C LYS A 79 -12.62 -0.85 -11.04
N LYS A 80 -13.65 -0.05 -10.69
CA LYS A 80 -14.74 -0.48 -9.80
C LYS A 80 -15.40 -1.80 -10.22
N LYS A 81 -15.66 -1.97 -11.52
CA LYS A 81 -16.25 -3.19 -12.10
C LYS A 81 -15.40 -4.46 -11.97
N GLU A 82 -14.11 -4.32 -11.68
CA GLU A 82 -13.15 -5.42 -11.58
C GLU A 82 -12.80 -5.76 -10.12
N ILE A 83 -13.36 -5.02 -9.13
CA ILE A 83 -13.01 -5.19 -7.72
C ILE A 83 -13.25 -6.62 -7.24
N GLU A 84 -14.44 -7.17 -7.47
CA GLU A 84 -14.81 -8.50 -6.99
C GLU A 84 -13.94 -9.58 -7.64
N ALA A 85 -13.79 -9.53 -8.97
CA ALA A 85 -12.94 -10.47 -9.70
C ALA A 85 -11.46 -10.40 -9.26
N ALA A 86 -10.95 -9.21 -8.96
CA ALA A 86 -9.57 -9.02 -8.50
C ALA A 86 -9.34 -9.58 -7.09
N ILE A 87 -10.33 -9.46 -6.19
CA ILE A 87 -10.27 -10.04 -4.84
C ILE A 87 -10.37 -11.56 -4.93
N GLU A 88 -11.36 -12.08 -5.67
CA GLU A 88 -11.60 -13.52 -5.81
C GLU A 88 -10.37 -14.24 -6.40
N LYS A 89 -9.75 -13.65 -7.42
CA LYS A 89 -8.50 -14.18 -8.00
C LYS A 89 -7.38 -14.33 -6.95
N LYS A 90 -7.28 -13.41 -5.99
CA LYS A 90 -6.25 -13.48 -4.93
C LYS A 90 -6.59 -14.53 -3.88
N LEU A 91 -7.87 -14.66 -3.54
CA LEU A 91 -8.34 -15.70 -2.62
C LEU A 91 -8.14 -17.12 -3.20
N GLN A 92 -8.37 -17.31 -4.50
CA GLN A 92 -8.11 -18.57 -5.20
C GLN A 92 -6.63 -18.96 -5.20
N LEU A 93 -5.73 -17.97 -5.16
CA LEU A 93 -4.29 -18.19 -4.98
C LEU A 93 -3.88 -18.42 -3.51
N GLY A 94 -4.85 -18.51 -2.58
CA GLY A 94 -4.62 -18.73 -1.16
C GLY A 94 -4.07 -17.51 -0.41
N ILE A 95 -4.22 -16.31 -0.99
CA ILE A 95 -3.69 -15.08 -0.42
C ILE A 95 -4.77 -14.44 0.44
N ASP A 96 -4.73 -14.71 1.73
CA ASP A 96 -5.55 -14.02 2.73
C ASP A 96 -4.75 -13.91 4.03
N PRO A 97 -3.94 -12.84 4.18
CA PRO A 97 -2.99 -12.75 5.29
C PRO A 97 -3.64 -12.80 6.66
N PHE A 98 -4.85 -12.27 6.78
CA PHE A 98 -5.60 -12.16 8.03
C PHE A 98 -6.81 -13.10 8.10
N LYS A 99 -6.98 -13.99 7.11
CA LYS A 99 -8.13 -14.89 7.00
C LYS A 99 -9.47 -14.14 7.11
N ALA A 100 -9.51 -12.94 6.55
CA ALA A 100 -10.68 -12.07 6.66
C ALA A 100 -11.82 -12.52 5.72
N GLY A 101 -11.51 -13.37 4.74
CA GLY A 101 -12.46 -13.91 3.77
C GLY A 101 -12.89 -12.89 2.70
N SER A 102 -13.78 -13.35 1.82
CA SER A 102 -14.27 -12.57 0.70
C SER A 102 -15.13 -11.38 1.13
N LEU A 103 -15.25 -10.42 0.22
CA LEU A 103 -15.98 -9.20 0.43
C LEU A 103 -17.47 -9.39 0.09
N LYS A 104 -18.36 -9.06 1.04
CA LYS A 104 -19.81 -9.13 0.79
C LYS A 104 -20.34 -7.93 0.00
N ASN A 105 -19.67 -6.78 0.08
CA ASN A 105 -20.08 -5.55 -0.60
C ASN A 105 -18.85 -4.78 -1.12
N HIS A 106 -18.66 -4.71 -2.43
CA HIS A 106 -17.53 -4.02 -3.06
C HIS A 106 -17.49 -2.50 -2.80
N GLN A 107 -18.58 -1.89 -2.33
CA GLN A 107 -18.68 -0.44 -2.11
C GLN A 107 -17.93 0.04 -0.86
N GLU A 108 -17.55 -0.88 0.04
CA GLU A 108 -16.85 -0.56 1.29
C GLU A 108 -15.34 -0.36 1.11
N VAL A 109 -14.79 -0.71 -0.06
CA VAL A 109 -13.35 -0.57 -0.32
C VAL A 109 -12.98 0.89 -0.52
N ASP A 110 -12.08 1.42 0.32
CA ASP A 110 -11.44 2.70 0.06
C ASP A 110 -10.33 2.55 -1.00
N MET A 111 -10.66 2.90 -2.24
CA MET A 111 -9.76 2.81 -3.39
C MET A 111 -8.61 3.82 -3.36
N ASN A 112 -8.59 4.76 -2.40
CA ASN A 112 -7.59 5.81 -2.27
C ASN A 112 -6.53 5.51 -1.21
N VAL A 113 -6.62 4.37 -0.50
CA VAL A 113 -5.65 4.01 0.53
C VAL A 113 -5.43 2.50 0.58
N VAL A 114 -4.18 2.09 0.76
CA VAL A 114 -3.80 0.69 0.98
C VAL A 114 -2.75 0.58 2.06
N ARG A 115 -2.57 -0.63 2.62
CA ARG A 115 -1.35 -1.02 3.31
C ARG A 115 -0.70 -2.18 2.55
N ILE A 116 0.62 -2.29 2.61
CA ILE A 116 1.32 -3.50 2.17
C ILE A 116 1.37 -4.45 3.34
N CYS A 117 1.01 -5.70 3.11
CA CYS A 117 1.17 -6.79 4.04
C CYS A 117 2.32 -7.68 3.60
N PHE A 118 3.29 -7.90 4.48
CA PHE A 118 4.40 -8.81 4.29
C PHE A 118 4.13 -10.11 5.05
N GLN A 119 4.08 -11.22 4.32
CA GLN A 119 3.99 -12.56 4.88
C GLN A 119 5.30 -13.29 4.62
N ALA A 120 5.88 -13.89 5.66
CA ALA A 120 7.09 -14.69 5.53
C ALA A 120 6.77 -16.15 5.86
N SER A 121 7.36 -17.06 5.09
CA SER A 121 7.23 -18.50 5.30
C SER A 121 8.57 -19.19 5.05
N TYR A 122 8.84 -20.26 5.79
CA TYR A 122 10.07 -21.04 5.69
C TYR A 122 9.77 -22.51 5.92
N THR A 123 10.70 -23.37 5.50
CA THR A 123 10.61 -24.81 5.77
C THR A 123 11.45 -25.13 7.00
N ASP A 124 10.85 -25.77 8.01
CA ASP A 124 11.56 -26.20 9.21
C ASP A 124 12.44 -27.44 8.95
N GLY A 125 13.26 -27.84 9.92
CA GLY A 125 14.12 -29.02 9.80
C GLY A 125 13.36 -30.35 9.66
N ALA A 126 12.05 -30.37 9.91
CA ALA A 126 11.17 -31.52 9.71
C ALA A 126 10.45 -31.48 8.34
N GLY A 127 10.78 -30.52 7.47
CA GLY A 127 10.18 -30.37 6.15
C GLY A 127 8.81 -29.68 6.15
N ARG A 128 8.33 -29.15 7.28
CA ARG A 128 7.03 -28.49 7.38
C ARG A 128 7.15 -27.00 7.07
N THR A 129 6.20 -26.47 6.32
CA THR A 129 6.12 -25.03 6.05
C THR A 129 5.56 -24.29 7.26
N GLN A 130 6.38 -23.43 7.85
CA GLN A 130 6.00 -22.50 8.92
C GLN A 130 5.71 -21.12 8.34
N ARG A 131 4.74 -20.41 8.91
CA ARG A 131 4.38 -19.03 8.53
C ARG A 131 4.60 -18.11 9.71
N LEU A 132 5.29 -16.99 9.47
CA LEU A 132 5.45 -15.92 10.43
C LEU A 132 4.21 -15.02 10.45
N SER A 133 4.03 -14.28 11.55
CA SER A 133 2.97 -13.29 11.68
C SER A 133 3.06 -12.23 10.57
N PRO A 134 1.95 -11.89 9.91
CA PRO A 134 1.95 -10.85 8.89
C PRO A 134 2.34 -9.49 9.48
N VAL A 135 3.12 -8.70 8.74
CA VAL A 135 3.53 -7.35 9.13
C VAL A 135 2.96 -6.33 8.14
N LEU A 136 2.37 -5.25 8.64
CA LEU A 136 1.79 -4.19 7.83
C LEU A 136 2.73 -3.00 7.69
N SER A 137 2.73 -2.38 6.51
CA SER A 137 3.31 -1.05 6.32
C SER A 137 2.42 0.03 6.92
N GLU A 138 2.98 1.24 7.01
CA GLU A 138 2.18 2.45 7.12
C GLU A 138 1.22 2.59 5.93
N PRO A 139 0.06 3.25 6.11
CA PRO A 139 -0.87 3.50 5.02
C PRO A 139 -0.22 4.30 3.88
N ILE A 140 -0.52 3.88 2.66
CA ILE A 140 -0.14 4.50 1.40
C ILE A 140 -1.41 5.10 0.81
N PHE A 141 -1.38 6.35 0.36
CA PHE A 141 -2.54 7.04 -0.19
C PHE A 141 -2.38 7.36 -1.68
N ASP A 142 -3.45 7.32 -2.45
CA ASP A 142 -3.44 7.78 -3.85
C ASP A 142 -3.16 9.29 -3.90
N LYS A 143 -2.07 9.70 -4.55
CA LYS A 143 -1.73 11.11 -4.73
C LYS A 143 -2.71 11.81 -5.68
N LYS A 144 -3.37 11.07 -6.57
CA LYS A 144 -4.34 11.63 -7.53
C LYS A 144 -5.71 11.90 -6.91
N SER A 145 -6.00 11.32 -5.75
CA SER A 145 -7.28 11.53 -5.08
C SER A 145 -7.29 12.88 -4.37
N THR A 146 -8.25 13.74 -4.71
CA THR A 146 -8.39 15.07 -4.09
C THR A 146 -8.60 15.01 -2.59
N ASN A 147 -9.16 13.91 -2.07
CA ASN A 147 -9.41 13.72 -0.63
C ASN A 147 -8.14 13.47 0.18
N THR A 148 -7.14 12.85 -0.45
CA THR A 148 -5.91 12.39 0.19
C THR A 148 -4.67 13.02 -0.45
N SER A 149 -4.87 14.00 -1.34
CA SER A 149 -3.82 14.81 -1.98
C SER A 149 -3.13 15.73 -0.97
N GLU A 150 -1.94 16.22 -1.31
CA GLU A 150 -1.12 17.02 -0.39
C GLU A 150 -1.52 18.45 -0.67
N LEU A 151 -1.90 19.17 0.39
CA LEU A 151 -2.34 20.55 0.21
C LEU A 151 -1.11 21.40 -0.08
N ARG A 152 -1.02 21.89 -1.30
CA ARG A 152 0.03 22.81 -1.74
C ARG A 152 -0.61 24.11 -2.21
N ILE A 153 -0.18 25.22 -1.62
CA ILE A 153 -0.40 26.55 -2.17
C ILE A 153 0.71 26.78 -3.20
N CYS A 154 0.32 27.06 -4.44
CA CYS A 154 1.24 27.30 -5.54
C CYS A 154 1.58 28.79 -5.66
N ARG A 155 0.60 29.66 -5.44
CA ARG A 155 0.79 31.11 -5.56
C ARG A 155 -0.26 31.89 -4.75
N MET A 156 0.16 33.03 -4.24
CA MET A 156 -0.71 34.07 -3.67
C MET A 156 -0.54 35.35 -4.49
N ASN A 157 -1.59 36.17 -4.59
CA ASN A 157 -1.53 37.45 -5.31
C ASN A 157 -0.91 38.59 -4.50
N LYS A 158 -0.85 38.48 -3.16
CA LYS A 158 -0.27 39.48 -2.24
C LYS A 158 0.46 38.77 -1.11
N GLU A 159 1.47 39.42 -0.53
CA GLU A 159 2.28 38.87 0.57
C GLU A 159 2.18 39.72 1.86
N SER A 160 1.46 40.84 1.80
CA SER A 160 1.25 41.77 2.91
C SER A 160 -0.10 42.45 2.77
N GLY A 161 -0.70 42.87 3.89
CA GLY A 161 -1.94 43.63 3.93
C GLY A 161 -2.10 44.39 5.25
N PRO A 162 -3.05 45.33 5.34
CA PRO A 162 -3.30 46.11 6.55
C PRO A 162 -3.80 45.22 7.71
N CYS A 163 -3.42 45.56 8.94
CA CYS A 163 -3.82 44.81 10.14
C CYS A 163 -5.34 44.85 10.43
N THR A 164 -6.07 45.74 9.76
CA THR A 164 -7.54 45.86 9.84
C THR A 164 -8.28 44.75 9.11
N GLY A 165 -7.61 44.01 8.21
CA GLY A 165 -8.24 42.99 7.38
C GLY A 165 -9.22 43.55 6.34
N GLY A 166 -10.05 42.68 5.76
CA GLY A 166 -11.06 43.04 4.75
C GLY A 166 -10.54 43.04 3.30
N GLU A 167 -9.28 42.66 3.09
CA GLU A 167 -8.68 42.63 1.76
C GLU A 167 -8.94 41.30 1.02
N GLU A 168 -9.30 41.39 -0.25
CA GLU A 168 -9.46 40.20 -1.10
C GLU A 168 -8.10 39.64 -1.55
N LEU A 169 -7.97 38.32 -1.36
CA LEU A 169 -6.80 37.53 -1.71
C LEU A 169 -7.22 36.36 -2.62
N TYR A 170 -6.40 36.12 -3.64
CA TYR A 170 -6.53 34.98 -4.53
C TYR A 170 -5.40 33.99 -4.27
N LEU A 171 -5.80 32.75 -3.95
CA LEU A 171 -4.90 31.63 -3.73
C LEU A 171 -5.03 30.62 -4.85
N LEU A 172 -3.93 30.33 -5.52
CA LEU A 172 -3.81 29.22 -6.46
C LEU A 172 -3.22 28.03 -5.70
N CYS A 173 -3.91 26.90 -5.71
CA CYS A 173 -3.50 25.68 -5.03
C CYS A 173 -3.77 24.45 -5.90
N ASP A 174 -3.18 23.32 -5.51
CA ASP A 174 -3.55 22.02 -6.06
C ASP A 174 -5.04 21.72 -5.80
N LYS A 175 -5.62 20.79 -6.57
CA LYS A 175 -7.07 20.54 -6.55
C LYS A 175 -7.58 20.16 -5.15
N VAL A 176 -8.30 21.08 -4.52
CA VAL A 176 -8.96 20.88 -3.21
C VAL A 176 -10.47 20.64 -3.37
N GLN A 177 -11.08 20.00 -2.37
CA GLN A 177 -12.54 19.92 -2.27
C GLN A 177 -13.08 21.07 -1.43
N LYS A 178 -14.04 21.82 -2.00
CA LYS A 178 -14.81 22.81 -1.24
C LYS A 178 -15.75 22.05 -0.31
N GLY A 179 -15.45 22.02 1.00
CA GLY A 179 -16.32 21.39 1.98
C GLY A 179 -17.69 22.07 1.99
N THR A 180 -18.76 21.28 1.82
CA THR A 180 -20.11 21.73 2.17
C THR A 180 -20.15 21.81 3.69
N ARG A 181 -20.25 23.02 4.26
CA ARG A 181 -20.56 23.16 5.69
C ARG A 181 -21.90 22.45 5.92
N ARG A 182 -21.92 21.47 6.81
CA ARG A 182 -23.18 21.03 7.46
C ARG A 182 -23.56 22.08 8.48
#